data_AF-A0A662PVH9-F1
#
_entry.id   AF-A0A662PVH9-F1
#
_cell.length_a   1.000
_cell.length_b   1.000
_cell.length_c   1.000
_cell.angle_alpha   90.00
_cell.angle_beta   90.00
_cell.angle_gamma   90.00
#
_symmetry.space_group_name_H-M   'P 1'
#
loop_
_entity.id
_entity.type
_entity.pdbx_description
1 polymer ?
#
loop_
_entity_poly.entity_id
_entity_poly.type
_entity_poly.pdbx_seq_one_letter_code
_entity_poly.pdbx_strand_id
1 'polypeptide(L)'
;VKVADGVDMAEGRARVPYRQGKYDIHALSALSIRRVEVARGEPRKTPIRIIVDMDNEAGVFQLEEVLGKKIKTSSIAHLVEIEALKRGEPFRIIRF
;
A
#
# COMPACT_ATOMS: atom_id res chain seq x y z
N VAL A 1 -11.78 5.75 -9.51
CA VAL A 1 -11.98 5.26 -8.13
C VAL A 1 -10.94 4.22 -7.68
N LYS A 2 -10.31 3.43 -8.58
CA LYS A 2 -9.44 2.29 -8.20
C LYS A 2 -8.25 2.60 -7.28
N VAL A 3 -7.41 3.58 -7.61
CA VAL A 3 -6.19 3.87 -6.85
C VAL A 3 -6.50 4.51 -5.50
N ALA A 4 -7.45 5.46 -5.45
CA ALA A 4 -7.88 6.09 -4.21
C ALA A 4 -8.41 5.09 -3.17
N ASP A 5 -9.20 4.10 -3.62
CA ASP A 5 -9.66 2.99 -2.77
C ASP A 5 -8.54 2.03 -2.34
N GLY A 6 -7.45 1.94 -3.11
CA GLY A 6 -6.27 1.18 -2.73
C GLY A 6 -5.46 1.82 -1.60
N VAL A 7 -5.49 3.15 -1.48
CA VAL A 7 -4.72 3.90 -0.47
C VAL A 7 -5.34 3.78 0.94
N ASP A 8 -6.62 3.44 1.04
CA ASP A 8 -7.34 3.22 2.31
C ASP A 8 -7.07 1.83 2.93
N MET A 9 -5.79 1.48 3.05
CA MET A 9 -5.33 0.18 3.59
C MET A 9 -4.51 0.30 4.88
N ALA A 10 -4.47 1.49 5.50
CA ALA A 10 -3.80 1.66 6.78
C ALA A 10 -4.48 0.84 7.90
N GLU A 11 -3.67 0.37 8.85
CA GLU A 11 -4.02 -0.50 9.98
C GLU A 11 -5.37 -0.24 10.66
N GLY A 12 -5.81 1.02 10.74
CA GLY A 12 -7.08 1.41 11.35
C GLY A 12 -8.29 0.62 10.83
N ARG A 13 -8.33 0.34 9.51
CA ARG A 13 -9.43 -0.39 8.87
C ARG A 13 -9.37 -1.89 9.11
N ALA A 14 -8.17 -2.45 9.32
CA ALA A 14 -7.95 -3.88 9.53
C ALA A 14 -8.14 -4.33 11.00
N ARG A 15 -8.04 -3.41 11.96
CA ARG A 15 -8.14 -3.70 13.41
C ARG A 15 -9.51 -4.24 13.86
N VAL A 16 -10.61 -3.74 13.30
CA VAL A 16 -11.96 -4.14 13.74
C VAL A 16 -12.29 -5.59 13.32
N PRO A 17 -12.14 -5.99 12.04
CA PRO A 17 -12.41 -7.36 11.61
C PRO A 17 -11.52 -8.39 12.30
N TYR A 18 -10.24 -8.08 12.51
CA TYR A 18 -9.31 -8.99 13.19
C TYR A 18 -9.75 -9.29 14.64
N ARG A 19 -10.13 -8.26 15.40
CA ARG A 19 -10.65 -8.42 16.78
C ARG A 19 -11.96 -9.19 16.84
N GLN A 20 -12.74 -9.20 15.75
CA GLN A 20 -13.97 -9.98 15.62
C GLN A 20 -13.70 -11.45 15.21
N GLY A 21 -12.44 -11.89 15.19
CA GLY A 21 -12.07 -13.28 14.94
C GLY A 21 -11.72 -13.59 13.47
N LYS A 22 -11.61 -12.58 12.60
CA LYS A 22 -11.19 -12.79 11.21
C LYS A 22 -9.67 -12.84 11.11
N TYR A 23 -9.13 -14.06 11.19
CA TYR A 23 -7.70 -14.36 11.13
C TYR A 23 -7.27 -14.88 9.75
N ASP A 24 -7.55 -14.13 8.69
CA ASP A 24 -7.07 -14.49 7.35
C ASP A 24 -5.78 -13.73 6.97
N ILE A 25 -5.15 -14.17 5.88
CA ILE A 25 -3.95 -13.55 5.31
C ILE A 25 -4.15 -12.05 5.04
N HIS A 26 -5.35 -11.63 4.65
CA HIS A 26 -5.65 -10.22 4.38
C HIS A 26 -5.66 -9.39 5.66
N ALA A 27 -6.30 -9.88 6.73
CA ALA A 27 -6.33 -9.21 8.02
C ALA A 27 -4.93 -9.10 8.62
N LEU A 28 -4.15 -10.19 8.60
CA LEU A 28 -2.79 -10.20 9.16
C LEU A 28 -1.84 -9.27 8.38
N SER A 29 -1.88 -9.29 7.06
CA SER A 29 -1.02 -8.43 6.23
C SER A 29 -1.45 -6.96 6.30
N ALA A 30 -2.75 -6.65 6.33
CA ALA A 30 -3.22 -5.28 6.49
C ALA A 30 -2.89 -4.69 7.87
N LEU A 31 -2.83 -5.53 8.91
CA LEU A 31 -2.36 -5.12 10.24
C LEU A 31 -0.88 -4.77 10.31
N SER A 32 -0.09 -5.12 9.30
CA SER A 32 1.31 -4.71 9.24
C SER A 32 1.52 -3.37 8.53
N ILE A 33 0.47 -2.76 7.95
CA ILE A 33 0.54 -1.46 7.30
C ILE A 33 0.37 -0.35 8.34
N ARG A 34 1.49 0.20 8.77
CA ARG A 34 1.56 1.25 9.79
C ARG A 34 1.02 2.58 9.30
N ARG A 35 1.42 3.00 8.10
CA ARG A 35 1.02 4.28 7.49
C ARG A 35 1.01 4.19 5.97
N VAL A 36 0.05 4.86 5.36
CA VAL A 36 0.04 5.13 3.92
C VAL A 36 -0.03 6.63 3.71
N GLU A 37 0.81 7.16 2.83
CA GLU A 37 0.87 8.57 2.50
C GLU A 37 0.95 8.77 0.98
N VAL A 38 0.21 9.75 0.47
CA VAL A 38 0.34 10.18 -0.92
C VAL A 38 1.19 11.43 -0.94
N ALA A 39 2.36 11.32 -1.56
CA ALA A 39 3.33 12.38 -1.68
C ALA A 39 3.56 12.73 -3.16
N ARG A 40 4.23 13.87 -3.38
CA ARG A 40 4.65 14.29 -4.71
C ARG A 40 5.85 13.47 -5.14
N GLY A 41 5.74 12.77 -6.26
CA GLY A 41 6.83 12.04 -6.88
C GLY A 41 7.57 12.86 -7.95
N GLU A 42 8.25 12.18 -8.88
CA GLU A 42 9.03 12.84 -9.92
C GLU A 42 8.10 13.42 -11.01
N PRO A 43 8.03 14.77 -11.20
CA PRO A 43 6.96 15.40 -11.99
C PRO A 43 6.85 14.94 -13.45
N ARG A 44 7.94 14.46 -14.05
CA ARG A 44 8.00 14.04 -15.47
C ARG A 44 7.97 12.53 -15.66
N LYS A 45 7.98 11.74 -14.58
CA LYS A 45 7.98 10.27 -14.65
C LYS A 45 6.79 9.71 -13.89
N THR A 46 6.86 9.79 -12.56
CA THR A 46 5.89 9.22 -11.61
C THR A 46 5.47 10.32 -10.64
N PRO A 47 4.61 11.27 -11.06
CA PRO A 47 4.26 12.44 -10.24
C PRO A 47 3.52 12.08 -8.95
N ILE A 48 2.96 10.88 -8.86
CA ILE A 48 2.26 10.37 -7.68
C ILE A 48 3.14 9.33 -7.01
N ARG A 49 3.56 9.58 -5.78
CA ARG A 49 4.27 8.61 -4.95
C ARG A 49 3.37 8.17 -3.81
N ILE A 50 3.15 6.88 -3.69
CA ILE A 50 2.44 6.28 -2.56
C ILE A 50 3.48 5.68 -1.62
N ILE A 51 3.68 6.29 -0.47
CA ILE A 51 4.60 5.81 0.56
C ILE A 51 3.81 4.88 1.48
N VAL A 52 4.25 3.63 1.61
CA VAL A 52 3.65 2.63 2.48
C VAL A 52 4.67 2.18 3.51
N ASP A 53 4.47 2.55 4.77
CA ASP A 53 5.32 2.14 5.87
C ASP A 53 4.70 0.94 6.58
N MET A 54 5.51 -0.11 6.73
CA MET A 54 5.10 -1.39 7.26
C MET A 54 5.89 -1.74 8.52
N ASP A 55 5.25 -2.43 9.46
CA ASP A 55 5.92 -2.97 10.65
C ASP A 55 6.77 -4.20 10.35
N ASN A 56 6.37 -4.99 9.34
CA ASN A 56 7.07 -6.19 8.88
C ASN A 56 6.70 -6.54 7.42
N GLU A 57 7.34 -7.58 6.89
CA GLU A 57 7.25 -8.02 5.50
C GLU A 57 5.87 -8.55 5.09
N ALA A 58 4.98 -8.90 6.03
CA ALA A 58 3.64 -9.36 5.70
C ALA A 58 2.86 -8.32 4.88
N GLY A 59 3.19 -7.04 5.04
CA GLY A 59 2.52 -5.93 4.34
C GLY A 59 2.78 -5.93 2.84
N VAL A 60 3.87 -6.57 2.38
CA VAL A 60 4.20 -6.70 0.96
C VAL A 60 3.04 -7.35 0.19
N PHE A 61 2.34 -8.29 0.81
CA PHE A 61 1.17 -8.92 0.21
C PHE A 61 0.07 -7.89 -0.12
N GLN A 62 -0.18 -6.91 0.74
CA GLN A 62 -1.15 -5.84 0.46
C GLN A 62 -0.67 -4.94 -0.69
N LEU A 63 0.62 -4.63 -0.73
CA LEU A 63 1.19 -3.82 -1.82
C LEU A 63 1.04 -4.53 -3.17
N GLU A 64 1.29 -5.83 -3.26
CA GLU A 64 1.25 -6.57 -4.52
C GLU A 64 -0.16 -6.97 -4.92
N GLU A 65 -0.89 -7.61 -4.00
CA GLU A 65 -2.14 -8.30 -4.30
C GLU A 65 -3.37 -7.38 -4.19
N VAL A 66 -3.24 -6.24 -3.50
CA VAL A 66 -4.35 -5.29 -3.35
C VAL A 66 -4.05 -3.98 -4.07
N LEU A 67 -3.06 -3.20 -3.61
CA LEU A 67 -2.77 -1.89 -4.19
C LEU A 67 -2.21 -2.03 -5.62
N GLY A 68 -1.24 -2.91 -5.81
CA GLY A 68 -0.57 -3.12 -7.10
C GLY A 68 -1.52 -3.58 -8.19
N LYS A 69 -2.42 -4.54 -7.91
CA LYS A 69 -3.45 -4.95 -8.87
C LYS A 69 -4.41 -3.81 -9.24
N LYS A 70 -4.81 -2.98 -8.27
CA LYS A 70 -5.66 -1.81 -8.53
C LYS A 70 -4.95 -0.76 -9.39
N ILE A 71 -3.66 -0.54 -9.17
CA ILE A 71 -2.85 0.39 -9.98
C ILE A 71 -2.66 -0.16 -11.40
N LYS A 72 -2.25 -1.42 -11.56
CA LYS A 72 -2.02 -2.06 -12.87
C LYS A 72 -3.22 -1.98 -13.82
N THR A 73 -4.43 -1.98 -13.26
CA THR A 73 -5.68 -1.91 -14.05
C THR A 73 -6.25 -0.48 -14.15
N SER A 74 -5.50 0.53 -13.72
CA SER A 74 -5.88 1.94 -13.77
C SER A 74 -5.21 2.66 -14.93
N SER A 75 -5.91 3.62 -15.53
CA SER A 75 -5.37 4.47 -16.60
C SER A 75 -4.18 5.34 -16.16
N ILE A 76 -3.99 5.52 -14.85
CA ILE A 76 -2.89 6.33 -14.29
C ILE A 76 -1.69 5.49 -13.82
N ALA A 77 -1.63 4.19 -14.14
CA ALA A 77 -0.58 3.29 -13.64
C ALA A 77 0.84 3.85 -13.84
N HIS A 78 1.12 4.33 -15.04
CA HIS A 78 2.40 4.93 -15.45
C HIS A 78 2.77 6.22 -14.70
N LEU A 79 1.83 6.84 -13.99
CA LEU A 79 2.04 8.06 -13.21
C LEU A 79 2.33 7.79 -11.73
N VAL A 80 2.21 6.54 -11.30
CA VAL A 80 2.25 6.14 -9.89
C VAL A 80 3.46 5.27 -9.61
N GLU A 81 4.19 5.57 -8.53
CA GLU A 81 5.15 4.66 -7.91
C GLU A 81 4.78 4.39 -6.46
N ILE A 82 5.13 3.21 -5.96
CA ILE A 82 5.02 2.87 -4.54
C ILE A 82 6.42 2.84 -3.95
N GLU A 83 6.60 3.56 -2.84
CA GLU A 83 7.79 3.48 -1.99
C GLU A 83 7.40 2.72 -0.71
N ALA A 84 7.88 1.49 -0.59
CA ALA A 84 7.69 0.67 0.60
C ALA A 84 8.79 0.95 1.61
N LEU A 85 8.41 1.24 2.85
CA LEU A 85 9.28 1.39 4.00
C LEU A 85 9.01 0.27 5.01
N LYS A 86 10.04 -0.14 5.76
CA LYS A 86 9.91 -1.00 6.93
C LYS A 86 10.34 -0.21 8.16
N ARG A 87 9.38 0.24 8.97
CA ARG A 87 9.61 1.10 10.15
C ARG A 87 10.47 2.33 9.83
N GLY A 88 10.13 3.04 8.75
CA GLY A 88 10.83 4.22 8.28
C GLY A 88 12.06 3.95 7.40
N GLU A 89 12.58 2.73 7.37
CA GLU A 89 13.73 2.38 6.53
C GLU A 89 13.29 1.99 5.11
N PRO A 90 13.97 2.47 4.04
CA PRO A 90 13.67 2.07 2.68
C PRO A 90 13.73 0.56 2.49
N PHE A 91 12.65 -0.02 1.95
CA PHE A 91 12.56 -1.46 1.70
C PHE A 91 12.57 -1.76 0.20
N ARG A 92 11.63 -1.17 -0.56
CA ARG A 92 11.50 -1.44 -2.00
C ARG A 92 10.74 -0.34 -2.73
N ILE A 93 11.09 -0.07 -3.98
CA ILE A 93 10.31 0.78 -4.88
C ILE A 93 9.63 -0.10 -5.94
N ILE A 94 8.34 0.12 -6.17
CA ILE A 94 7.54 -0.62 -7.16
C ILE A 94 7.01 0.37 -8.20
N ARG A 95 7.18 0.02 -9.48
CA ARG A 95 6.71 0.78 -10.64
C ARG A 95 5.82 -0.11 -11.49
N PHE A 96 4.90 0.50 -12.24
CA PHE A 96 3.84 -0.18 -12.99
C PHE A 96 3.84 0.19 -14.46
#